data_AF-A0A662CIB6-F1
#
_entry.id   AF-A0A662CIB6-F1
#
_cell.length_a   1.000
_cell.length_b   1.000
_cell.length_c   1.000
_cell.angle_alpha   90.00
_cell.angle_beta   90.00
_cell.angle_gamma   90.00
#
_symmetry.space_group_name_H-M   'P 1'
#
loop_
_entity.id
_entity.type
_entity.pdbx_description
1 polymer ?
#
loop_
_entity_poly.entity_id
_entity_poly.type
_entity_poly.pdbx_seq_one_letter_code
_entity_poly.pdbx_strand_id
1 'polypeptide(L)'
;MNLKKLMQHKKAKGVIKIDADTWMVLESKGWYIWSRKKGRKTQKIQLTNKTDTTLLKLLYLLAPTLAGIKPASTISITSEEREGRLSLITWKSGKHSIIQRLHPLRYISLIKGENRELILFYNPESLKRLLEREDVKRFFNRIGYPTDSISNFLKALRERCKLINSIPPESGVILGIPLKDVLGYMEQQQTKPTAIKGWRIYGNPQPSLEVYKSYKKIQRKAIELIKLTSIDQAIDTLNRTKISA
;
A
#
# COMPACT_ATOMS: atom_id res chain seq x y z
N MET A 1 1.20 -26.25 0.84
CA MET A 1 1.20 -25.78 2.24
C MET A 1 0.40 -24.48 2.30
N ASN A 2 -0.73 -24.43 3.02
CA ASN A 2 -1.50 -23.20 3.21
C ASN A 2 -0.70 -22.22 4.10
N LEU A 3 -0.92 -20.91 4.00
CA LEU A 3 -0.34 -19.87 4.87
C LEU A 3 -0.39 -20.30 6.35
N LYS A 4 -1.53 -20.85 6.79
CA LYS A 4 -1.71 -21.43 8.14
C LYS A 4 -0.65 -22.49 8.49
N LYS A 5 -0.35 -23.42 7.58
CA LYS A 5 0.69 -24.45 7.79
C LYS A 5 2.11 -23.87 7.74
N LEU A 6 2.35 -22.82 6.95
CA LEU A 6 3.66 -22.16 6.87
C LEU A 6 4.00 -21.41 8.18
N MET A 7 2.97 -20.84 8.82
CA MET A 7 3.09 -20.15 10.11
C MET A 7 3.09 -21.12 11.30
N GLN A 8 2.30 -22.21 11.26
CA GLN A 8 2.28 -23.20 12.35
C GLN A 8 3.56 -24.04 12.45
N HIS A 9 4.24 -24.31 11.33
CA HIS A 9 5.42 -25.19 11.34
C HIS A 9 6.77 -24.46 11.50
N LYS A 10 6.84 -23.12 11.44
CA LYS A 10 8.12 -22.39 11.48
C LYS A 10 8.00 -21.06 12.21
N LYS A 11 9.08 -20.67 12.89
CA LYS A 11 9.34 -19.44 13.67
C LYS A 11 9.14 -18.11 12.90
N ALA A 12 8.07 -17.97 12.12
CA ALA A 12 7.73 -16.80 11.35
C ALA A 12 7.16 -15.72 12.28
N LYS A 13 7.77 -14.55 12.27
CA LYS A 13 7.33 -13.35 13.02
C LYS A 13 6.40 -12.46 12.19
N GLY A 14 6.28 -12.72 10.88
CA GLY A 14 5.35 -12.01 10.00
C GLY A 14 5.35 -12.56 8.58
N VAL A 15 4.22 -12.44 7.87
CA VAL A 15 4.06 -12.94 6.51
C VAL A 15 3.34 -11.91 5.64
N ILE A 16 3.84 -11.69 4.43
CA ILE A 16 3.19 -10.89 3.40
C ILE A 16 3.01 -11.77 2.17
N LYS A 17 1.75 -11.98 1.75
CA LYS A 17 1.44 -12.70 0.52
C LYS A 17 1.75 -11.80 -0.68
N ILE A 18 2.66 -12.23 -1.55
CA ILE A 18 2.99 -11.52 -2.79
C ILE A 18 2.02 -11.91 -3.90
N ASP A 19 1.82 -13.22 -4.09
CA ASP A 19 0.89 -13.81 -5.04
C ASP A 19 0.44 -15.22 -4.59
N ALA A 20 -0.06 -16.05 -5.51
CA ALA A 20 -0.58 -17.38 -5.21
C ALA A 20 0.47 -18.31 -4.59
N ASP A 21 1.72 -18.21 -5.04
CA ASP A 21 2.79 -19.16 -4.74
C ASP A 21 4.02 -18.51 -4.10
N THR A 22 3.99 -17.20 -3.84
CA THR A 22 5.11 -16.42 -3.32
C THR A 22 4.73 -15.62 -2.07
N TRP A 23 5.60 -15.67 -1.05
CA TRP A 23 5.46 -14.98 0.22
C TRP A 23 6.76 -14.29 0.65
N MET A 24 6.65 -13.10 1.25
CA MET A 24 7.70 -12.59 2.13
C MET A 24 7.44 -13.11 3.53
N VAL A 25 8.44 -13.67 4.18
CA VAL A 25 8.35 -14.23 5.53
C VAL A 25 9.46 -13.62 6.39
N LEU A 26 9.08 -12.97 7.48
CA LEU A 26 10.01 -12.48 8.49
C LEU A 26 10.30 -13.64 9.46
N GLU A 27 11.55 -14.06 9.54
CA GLU A 27 12.04 -15.05 10.50
C GLU A 27 13.05 -14.38 11.45
N SER A 28 13.62 -15.14 12.40
CA SER A 28 14.57 -14.60 13.40
C SER A 28 15.81 -13.91 12.78
N LYS A 29 16.24 -14.35 11.59
CA LYS A 29 17.41 -13.82 10.87
C LYS A 29 17.07 -12.77 9.80
N GLY A 30 15.83 -12.28 9.76
CA GLY A 30 15.36 -11.26 8.80
C GLY A 30 14.32 -11.77 7.80
N TRP A 31 14.13 -11.02 6.71
CA TRP A 31 13.13 -11.33 5.69
C TRP A 31 13.63 -12.35 4.65
N TYR A 32 12.74 -13.25 4.26
CA TYR A 32 12.96 -14.27 3.24
C TYR A 32 11.85 -14.24 2.18
N ILE A 33 12.21 -14.52 0.93
CA ILE A 33 11.25 -14.86 -0.12
C ILE A 33 11.11 -16.36 -0.17
N TRP A 34 9.88 -16.80 0.02
CA TRP A 34 9.45 -18.18 -0.11
C TRP A 34 8.65 -18.31 -1.40
N SER A 35 9.05 -19.19 -2.31
CA SER A 35 8.28 -19.48 -3.53
C SER A 35 8.11 -20.98 -3.74
N ARG A 36 6.91 -21.38 -4.15
CA ARG A 36 6.59 -22.76 -4.52
C ARG A 36 6.44 -22.86 -6.03
N LYS A 37 7.27 -23.67 -6.69
CA LYS A 37 7.02 -24.07 -8.08
C LYS A 37 6.30 -25.42 -8.07
N LYS A 38 5.24 -25.60 -8.89
CA LYS A 38 4.54 -26.89 -9.01
C LYS A 38 5.56 -28.02 -9.25
N GLY A 39 5.49 -29.09 -8.44
CA GLY A 39 6.39 -30.25 -8.55
C GLY A 39 7.83 -30.05 -8.07
N ARG A 40 8.22 -28.89 -7.53
CA ARG A 40 9.60 -28.64 -7.05
C ARG A 40 9.66 -28.32 -5.55
N LYS A 41 10.85 -28.52 -4.95
CA LYS A 41 11.16 -28.08 -3.58
C LYS A 41 10.93 -26.57 -3.45
N THR A 42 10.41 -26.15 -2.29
CA THR A 42 10.25 -24.73 -1.95
C THR A 42 11.59 -24.02 -2.04
N GLN A 43 11.65 -22.94 -2.82
CA GLN A 43 12.83 -22.07 -2.88
C GLN A 43 12.72 -21.02 -1.78
N LYS A 44 13.79 -20.88 -0.99
CA LYS A 44 13.92 -19.90 0.09
C LYS A 44 15.14 -19.03 -0.18
N ILE A 45 14.92 -17.74 -0.35
CA ILE A 45 15.98 -16.74 -0.61
C ILE A 45 15.97 -15.74 0.55
N GLN A 46 17.11 -15.52 1.19
CA GLN A 46 17.24 -14.44 2.17
C GLN A 46 17.34 -13.11 1.45
N LEU A 47 16.60 -12.10 1.90
CA LEU A 47 16.76 -10.74 1.38
C LEU A 47 18.06 -10.15 1.92
N THR A 48 18.83 -9.53 1.03
CA THR A 48 20.22 -9.05 1.24
C THR A 48 20.34 -8.04 2.40
N ASN A 49 19.25 -7.36 2.76
CA ASN A 49 19.24 -6.26 3.74
C ASN A 49 18.72 -6.73 5.12
N LYS A 50 19.54 -7.49 5.84
CA LYS A 50 19.16 -8.23 7.07
C LYS A 50 18.67 -7.35 8.23
N THR A 51 19.00 -6.06 8.27
CA THR A 51 18.79 -5.18 9.45
C THR A 51 17.52 -4.33 9.40
N ASP A 52 17.06 -3.91 8.22
CA ASP A 52 15.97 -2.92 8.11
C ASP A 52 14.60 -3.54 7.78
N THR A 53 14.09 -4.30 8.75
CA THR A 53 12.86 -5.09 8.59
C THR A 53 11.61 -4.24 8.33
N THR A 54 11.53 -3.05 8.92
CA THR A 54 10.40 -2.13 8.74
C THR A 54 10.45 -1.46 7.38
N LEU A 55 11.62 -0.95 6.97
CA LEU A 55 11.74 -0.32 5.66
C LEU A 55 11.48 -1.30 4.53
N LEU A 56 11.97 -2.54 4.60
CA LEU A 56 11.70 -3.56 3.58
C LEU A 56 10.20 -3.78 3.34
N LYS A 57 9.46 -3.87 4.44
CA LYS A 57 8.02 -4.05 4.39
C LYS A 57 7.32 -2.80 3.85
N LEU A 58 7.70 -1.61 4.31
CA LEU A 58 7.16 -0.35 3.81
C LEU A 58 7.47 -0.17 2.32
N LEU A 59 8.69 -0.48 1.88
CA LEU A 59 9.10 -0.42 0.50
C LEU A 59 8.21 -1.30 -0.38
N TYR A 60 7.94 -2.54 0.01
CA TYR A 60 7.01 -3.40 -0.73
C TYR A 60 5.57 -2.86 -0.76
N LEU A 61 5.04 -2.46 0.41
CA LEU A 61 3.64 -2.00 0.53
C LEU A 61 3.42 -0.68 -0.23
N LEU A 62 4.40 0.21 -0.18
CA LEU A 62 4.36 1.54 -0.75
C LEU A 62 4.97 1.62 -2.15
N ALA A 63 5.55 0.54 -2.71
CA ALA A 63 6.23 0.58 -4.00
C ALA A 63 5.40 1.25 -5.13
N PRO A 64 4.09 0.98 -5.30
CA PRO A 64 3.28 1.69 -6.31
C PRO A 64 3.13 3.19 -6.04
N THR A 65 3.07 3.58 -4.77
CA THR A 65 3.00 4.99 -4.36
C THR A 65 4.35 5.67 -4.51
N LEU A 66 5.44 5.01 -4.12
CA LEU A 66 6.81 5.49 -4.30
C LEU A 66 7.11 5.74 -5.78
N ALA A 67 6.80 4.76 -6.65
CA ALA A 67 6.94 4.89 -8.10
C ALA A 67 5.97 5.91 -8.75
N GLY A 68 5.07 6.52 -7.98
CA GLY A 68 4.16 7.56 -8.45
C GLY A 68 3.00 7.08 -9.33
N ILE A 69 2.80 5.77 -9.50
CA ILE A 69 1.67 5.24 -10.27
C ILE A 69 0.38 5.15 -9.43
N LYS A 70 0.52 5.14 -8.10
CA LYS A 70 -0.58 5.16 -7.14
C LYS A 70 -0.52 6.44 -6.31
N PRO A 71 -1.59 7.26 -6.20
CA PRO A 71 -1.50 8.56 -5.53
C PRO A 71 -1.20 8.45 -4.03
N ALA A 72 -1.87 7.53 -3.34
CA ALA A 72 -1.65 7.28 -1.92
C ALA A 72 -1.87 5.82 -1.51
N SER A 73 -1.39 5.47 -0.33
CA SER A 73 -1.62 4.19 0.34
C SER A 73 -1.81 4.41 1.84
N THR A 74 -2.75 3.68 2.44
CA THR A 74 -2.95 3.69 3.89
C THR A 74 -2.31 2.48 4.54
N ILE A 75 -1.67 2.69 5.69
CA ILE A 75 -1.12 1.62 6.51
C ILE A 75 -1.61 1.83 7.94
N SER A 76 -2.20 0.77 8.52
CA SER A 76 -2.51 0.73 9.94
C SER A 76 -1.33 0.13 10.69
N ILE A 77 -0.80 0.89 11.64
CA ILE A 77 0.29 0.52 12.54
C ILE A 77 -0.34 0.29 13.91
N THR A 78 0.02 -0.79 14.61
CA THR A 78 -0.58 -1.14 15.90
C THR A 78 0.48 -1.38 16.96
N SER A 79 0.15 -1.14 18.23
CA SER A 79 1.01 -1.45 19.38
C SER A 79 1.10 -2.95 19.63
N GLU A 80 0.00 -3.68 19.40
CA GLU A 80 0.04 -5.13 19.41
C GLU A 80 0.95 -5.63 18.28
N GLU A 81 1.99 -6.37 18.67
CA GLU A 81 2.81 -7.18 17.77
C GLU A 81 1.99 -8.38 17.29
N ARG A 82 0.96 -8.12 16.47
CA ARG A 82 0.31 -9.18 15.69
C ARG A 82 1.11 -9.42 14.42
N GLU A 83 1.17 -10.70 14.03
CA GLU A 83 1.89 -11.19 12.87
C GLU A 83 1.73 -10.27 11.64
N GLY A 84 2.85 -9.83 11.08
CA GLY A 84 2.82 -9.07 9.83
C GLY A 84 2.22 -7.67 9.95
N ARG A 85 2.09 -7.07 11.14
CA ARG A 85 1.84 -5.62 11.34
C ARG A 85 3.13 -4.85 11.58
N LEU A 86 3.13 -3.55 11.30
CA LEU A 86 4.27 -2.68 11.65
C LEU A 86 4.15 -2.34 13.13
N SER A 87 5.26 -2.43 13.86
CA SER A 87 5.30 -2.04 15.27
C SER A 87 5.19 -0.53 15.41
N LEU A 88 4.26 -0.10 16.26
CA LEU A 88 4.09 1.32 16.58
C LEU A 88 5.35 1.92 17.23
N ILE A 89 6.10 1.12 17.99
CA ILE A 89 7.36 1.53 18.62
C ILE A 89 8.40 1.84 17.55
N THR A 90 8.65 0.88 16.64
CA THR A 90 9.61 1.06 15.53
C THR A 90 9.22 2.21 14.61
N TRP A 91 7.93 2.39 14.35
CA TRP A 91 7.45 3.53 13.59
C TRP A 91 7.74 4.85 14.31
N LYS A 92 7.37 4.98 15.59
CA LYS A 92 7.56 6.21 16.36
C LYS A 92 9.04 6.63 16.43
N SER A 93 9.95 5.69 16.65
CA SER A 93 11.38 5.97 16.73
C SER A 93 12.06 6.17 15.37
N GLY A 94 11.61 5.45 14.32
CA GLY A 94 12.30 5.42 13.02
C GLY A 94 11.68 6.25 11.90
N LYS A 95 10.46 6.81 12.06
CA LYS A 95 9.70 7.43 10.97
C LYS A 95 10.45 8.49 10.18
N HIS A 96 11.27 9.33 10.83
CA HIS A 96 12.00 10.40 10.13
C HIS A 96 13.02 9.81 9.15
N SER A 97 13.86 8.89 9.61
CA SER A 97 14.85 8.20 8.76
C SER A 97 14.18 7.39 7.65
N ILE A 98 13.11 6.66 7.98
CA ILE A 98 12.34 5.88 7.01
C ILE A 98 11.78 6.77 5.90
N ILE A 99 11.16 7.89 6.25
CA ILE A 99 10.53 8.80 5.29
C ILE A 99 11.57 9.54 4.45
N GLN A 100 12.72 9.90 5.04
CA GLN A 100 13.85 10.48 4.30
C GLN A 100 14.34 9.51 3.22
N ARG A 101 14.47 8.22 3.55
CA ARG A 101 14.87 7.19 2.59
C ARG A 101 13.79 6.91 1.54
N LEU A 102 12.51 6.98 1.91
CA LEU A 102 11.38 6.78 0.99
C LEU A 102 10.98 8.06 0.24
N HIS A 103 11.89 9.03 0.09
CA HIS A 103 11.64 10.22 -0.74
C HIS A 103 11.20 9.82 -2.17
N PRO A 104 10.19 10.47 -2.78
CA PRO A 104 9.51 11.71 -2.38
C PRO A 104 8.25 11.51 -1.53
N LEU A 105 8.04 10.35 -0.93
CA LEU A 105 6.83 10.13 -0.15
C LEU A 105 6.69 11.13 1.00
N ARG A 106 5.45 11.47 1.29
CA ARG A 106 5.03 12.22 2.47
C ARG A 106 3.98 11.41 3.21
N TYR A 107 3.73 11.75 4.47
CA TYR A 107 2.72 11.06 5.26
C TYR A 107 1.91 12.01 6.13
N ILE A 108 0.70 11.59 6.48
CA ILE A 108 -0.11 12.20 7.53
C ILE A 108 -0.76 11.12 8.39
N SER A 109 -0.96 11.43 9.67
CA SER A 109 -1.78 10.61 10.56
C SER A 109 -3.26 10.95 10.33
N LEU A 110 -4.05 9.98 9.85
CA LEU A 110 -5.49 10.14 9.65
C LEU A 110 -6.26 9.92 10.95
N ILE A 111 -5.89 8.86 11.69
CA ILE A 111 -6.48 8.49 12.97
C ILE A 111 -5.35 8.09 13.89
N LYS A 112 -5.31 8.68 15.09
CA LYS A 112 -4.31 8.39 16.12
C LYS A 112 -5.03 7.97 17.39
N GLY A 113 -4.87 6.71 17.77
CA GLY A 113 -5.27 6.18 19.06
C GLY A 113 -4.04 5.72 19.86
N GLU A 114 -4.27 5.27 21.08
CA GLU A 114 -3.23 4.76 21.98
C GLU A 114 -2.50 3.55 21.39
N ASN A 115 -3.27 2.59 20.86
CA ASN A 115 -2.80 1.30 20.37
C ASN A 115 -2.76 1.17 18.85
N ARG A 116 -3.16 2.21 18.12
CA ARG A 116 -3.26 2.18 16.65
C ARG A 116 -3.04 3.56 16.06
N GLU A 117 -2.26 3.61 14.99
CA GLU A 117 -2.16 4.77 14.13
C GLU A 117 -2.51 4.37 12.69
N LEU A 118 -3.46 5.07 12.08
CA LEU A 118 -3.76 4.95 10.66
C LEU A 118 -3.06 6.06 9.91
N ILE A 119 -2.16 5.69 9.01
CA ILE A 119 -1.29 6.62 8.31
C ILE A 119 -1.60 6.58 6.83
N LEU A 120 -1.73 7.75 6.22
CA LEU A 120 -1.76 7.91 4.77
C LEU A 120 -0.36 8.30 4.31
N PHE A 121 0.23 7.48 3.46
CA PHE A 121 1.43 7.81 2.69
C PHE A 121 1.01 8.23 1.30
N TYR A 122 1.57 9.32 0.78
CA TYR A 122 1.21 9.83 -0.54
C TYR A 122 2.44 10.30 -1.31
N ASN A 123 2.35 10.18 -2.63
CA ASN A 123 3.28 10.83 -3.55
C ASN A 123 2.69 12.20 -3.91
N PRO A 124 3.34 13.32 -3.55
CA PRO A 124 2.77 14.65 -3.75
C PRO A 124 2.37 14.93 -5.20
N GLU A 125 3.22 14.52 -6.14
CA GLU A 125 3.06 14.80 -7.56
C GLU A 125 1.90 13.97 -8.16
N SER A 126 1.80 12.69 -7.78
CA SER A 126 0.69 11.83 -8.21
C SER A 126 -0.65 12.21 -7.58
N LEU A 127 -0.65 12.65 -6.31
CA LEU A 127 -1.86 13.13 -5.65
C LEU A 127 -2.33 14.45 -6.25
N LYS A 128 -1.41 15.37 -6.58
CA LYS A 128 -1.72 16.63 -7.28
C LYS A 128 -2.43 16.36 -8.60
N ARG A 129 -1.81 15.55 -9.49
CA ARG A 129 -2.40 15.20 -10.79
C ARG A 129 -3.78 14.56 -10.68
N LEU A 130 -3.99 13.69 -9.68
CA LEU A 130 -5.30 13.09 -9.44
C LEU A 130 -6.34 14.16 -9.06
N LEU A 131 -6.01 15.03 -8.10
CA LEU A 131 -6.90 16.10 -7.64
C LEU A 131 -7.13 17.17 -8.71
N GLU A 132 -6.27 17.27 -9.71
CA GLU A 132 -6.44 18.18 -10.84
C GLU A 132 -7.41 17.67 -11.91
N ARG A 133 -7.69 16.36 -11.93
CA ARG A 133 -8.57 15.70 -12.90
C ARG A 133 -10.02 16.15 -12.71
N GLU A 134 -10.66 16.57 -13.81
CA GLU A 134 -11.93 17.31 -13.78
C GLU A 134 -13.09 16.49 -13.17
N ASP A 135 -13.18 15.20 -13.51
CA ASP A 135 -14.16 14.28 -12.93
C ASP A 135 -13.94 14.05 -11.42
N VAL A 136 -12.69 13.98 -10.97
CA VAL A 136 -12.32 13.84 -9.56
C VAL A 136 -12.61 15.12 -8.78
N LYS A 137 -12.30 16.29 -9.35
CA LYS A 137 -12.65 17.60 -8.78
C LYS A 137 -14.15 17.72 -8.56
N ARG A 138 -14.94 17.49 -9.61
CA ARG A 138 -16.41 17.56 -9.51
C ARG A 138 -16.96 16.60 -8.46
N PHE A 139 -16.46 15.37 -8.43
CA PHE A 139 -16.86 14.39 -7.43
C PHE A 139 -16.58 14.89 -6.01
N PHE A 140 -15.34 15.27 -5.70
CA PHE A 140 -14.94 15.68 -4.35
C PHE A 140 -15.60 17.00 -3.91
N ASN A 141 -15.70 17.99 -4.81
CA ASN A 141 -16.39 19.25 -4.53
C ASN A 141 -17.87 18.99 -4.17
N ARG A 142 -18.56 18.10 -4.91
CA ARG A 142 -19.96 17.74 -4.63
C ARG A 142 -20.18 17.14 -3.24
N ILE A 143 -19.20 16.42 -2.70
CA ILE A 143 -19.27 15.78 -1.37
C ILE A 143 -18.53 16.57 -0.26
N GLY A 144 -18.18 17.83 -0.56
CA GLY A 144 -17.69 18.81 0.41
C GLY A 144 -16.18 18.82 0.66
N TYR A 145 -15.36 18.30 -0.26
CA TYR A 145 -13.90 18.38 -0.16
C TYR A 145 -13.34 19.55 -0.97
N PRO A 146 -12.46 20.39 -0.37
CA PRO A 146 -11.70 21.37 -1.13
C PRO A 146 -10.61 20.67 -1.96
N THR A 147 -10.53 21.01 -3.25
CA THR A 147 -9.56 20.43 -4.21
C THR A 147 -8.54 21.45 -4.73
N ASP A 148 -8.54 22.66 -4.17
CA ASP A 148 -7.64 23.77 -4.48
C ASP A 148 -6.18 23.49 -4.09
N SER A 149 -5.97 22.73 -3.01
CA SER A 149 -4.64 22.31 -2.59
C SER A 149 -4.65 20.93 -1.91
N ILE A 150 -3.53 20.21 -2.02
CA ILE A 150 -3.32 18.95 -1.29
C ILE A 150 -3.48 19.17 0.22
N SER A 151 -2.98 20.28 0.75
CA SER A 151 -3.03 20.57 2.19
C SER A 151 -4.47 20.68 2.68
N ASN A 152 -5.31 21.45 1.98
CA ASN A 152 -6.72 21.64 2.32
C ASN A 152 -7.51 20.34 2.18
N PHE A 153 -7.29 19.61 1.08
CA PHE A 153 -7.90 18.30 0.86
C PHE A 153 -7.58 17.32 2.00
N LEU A 154 -6.30 17.19 2.34
CA LEU A 154 -5.82 16.28 3.38
C LEU A 154 -6.29 16.69 4.78
N LYS A 155 -6.42 18.00 5.05
CA LYS A 155 -7.02 18.51 6.29
C LYS A 155 -8.49 18.07 6.38
N ALA A 156 -9.28 18.31 5.35
CA ALA A 156 -10.69 17.90 5.30
C ALA A 156 -10.86 16.38 5.45
N LEU A 157 -10.01 15.59 4.77
CA LEU A 157 -10.00 14.13 4.91
C LEU A 157 -9.71 13.68 6.32
N ARG A 158 -8.70 14.27 6.96
CA ARG A 158 -8.35 13.92 8.34
C ARG A 158 -9.50 14.22 9.30
N GLU A 159 -10.15 15.38 9.18
CA GLU A 159 -11.27 15.71 10.05
C GLU A 159 -12.47 14.78 9.81
N ARG A 160 -12.78 14.41 8.56
CA ARG A 160 -13.83 13.41 8.28
C ARG A 160 -13.46 12.03 8.83
N CYS A 161 -12.21 11.60 8.70
CA CYS A 161 -11.73 10.33 9.28
C CYS A 161 -11.88 10.28 10.80
N LYS A 162 -11.58 11.39 11.51
CA LYS A 162 -11.77 11.49 12.96
C LYS A 162 -13.24 11.41 13.34
N LEU A 163 -14.10 12.13 12.62
CA LEU A 163 -15.54 12.19 12.90
C LEU A 163 -16.19 10.80 12.85
N ILE A 164 -15.82 9.97 11.86
CA ILE A 164 -16.41 8.62 11.69
C ILE A 164 -15.53 7.50 12.27
N ASN A 165 -14.38 7.84 12.85
CA ASN A 165 -13.35 6.91 13.33
C ASN A 165 -12.97 5.80 12.31
N SER A 166 -12.97 6.14 11.02
CA SER A 166 -12.72 5.21 9.91
C SER A 166 -12.26 5.96 8.65
N ILE A 167 -11.86 5.23 7.62
CA ILE A 167 -11.60 5.81 6.29
C ILE A 167 -12.94 5.93 5.57
N PRO A 168 -13.35 7.13 5.13
CA PRO A 168 -14.61 7.29 4.43
C PRO A 168 -14.46 6.70 3.00
N PRO A 169 -15.51 6.08 2.45
CA PRO A 169 -15.43 5.26 1.23
C PRO A 169 -14.88 6.01 0.01
N GLU A 170 -15.17 7.32 -0.10
CA GLU A 170 -14.67 8.20 -1.16
C GLU A 170 -13.13 8.27 -1.21
N SER A 171 -12.45 7.96 -0.11
CA SER A 171 -10.98 7.90 -0.05
C SER A 171 -10.42 6.88 -1.04
N GLY A 172 -11.23 5.92 -1.50
CA GLY A 172 -10.84 5.00 -2.56
C GLY A 172 -10.21 5.70 -3.77
N VAL A 173 -10.71 6.89 -4.14
CA VAL A 173 -10.21 7.66 -5.28
C VAL A 173 -8.74 8.04 -5.07
N ILE A 174 -8.39 8.62 -3.92
CA ILE A 174 -6.99 8.97 -3.60
C ILE A 174 -6.11 7.74 -3.34
N LEU A 175 -6.72 6.60 -3.02
CA LEU A 175 -6.04 5.31 -2.95
C LEU A 175 -5.85 4.68 -4.34
N GLY A 176 -6.15 5.40 -5.41
CA GLY A 176 -5.94 4.98 -6.78
C GLY A 176 -6.92 3.90 -7.25
N ILE A 177 -8.09 3.81 -6.61
CA ILE A 177 -9.22 3.01 -7.11
C ILE A 177 -9.94 3.84 -8.18
N PRO A 178 -10.30 3.25 -9.34
CA PRO A 178 -11.06 3.97 -10.36
C PRO A 178 -12.34 4.60 -9.80
N LEU A 179 -12.63 5.84 -10.18
CA LEU A 179 -13.80 6.59 -9.69
C LEU A 179 -15.11 5.80 -9.87
N LYS A 180 -15.27 5.08 -11.00
CA LYS A 180 -16.43 4.20 -11.25
C LYS A 180 -16.63 3.13 -10.18
N ASP A 181 -15.54 2.58 -9.63
CA ASP A 181 -15.62 1.53 -8.61
C ASP A 181 -15.88 2.12 -7.23
N VAL A 182 -15.43 3.36 -6.98
CA VAL A 182 -15.72 4.08 -5.74
C VAL A 182 -17.19 4.52 -5.69
N LEU A 183 -17.69 5.13 -6.78
CA LEU A 183 -19.10 5.45 -6.93
C LEU A 183 -19.96 4.19 -6.82
N GLY A 184 -19.57 3.17 -7.60
CA GLY A 184 -20.19 1.86 -7.54
C GLY A 184 -20.06 1.17 -6.19
N TYR A 185 -19.22 1.61 -5.24
CA TYR A 185 -19.22 1.11 -3.87
C TYR A 185 -20.12 1.95 -2.95
N MET A 186 -20.12 3.27 -3.14
CA MET A 186 -20.89 4.23 -2.33
C MET A 186 -22.40 4.17 -2.60
N GLU A 187 -22.82 3.84 -3.82
CA GLU A 187 -24.23 3.77 -4.23
C GLU A 187 -24.94 2.49 -3.75
N GLN A 188 -24.24 1.54 -3.15
CA GLN A 188 -24.69 0.14 -3.11
C GLN A 188 -25.44 -0.28 -1.85
N GLN A 189 -26.72 -0.58 -2.06
CA GLN A 189 -27.44 -1.61 -1.31
C GLN A 189 -27.79 -2.87 -2.15
N GLN A 190 -27.66 -2.91 -3.49
CA GLN A 190 -28.23 -4.03 -4.30
C GLN A 190 -27.47 -4.55 -5.54
N THR A 191 -26.49 -3.86 -6.12
CA THR A 191 -25.66 -4.34 -7.26
C THR A 191 -24.46 -5.17 -6.80
N LYS A 192 -24.33 -6.38 -7.34
CA LYS A 192 -23.18 -7.26 -7.10
C LYS A 192 -21.95 -6.78 -7.88
N PRO A 193 -20.74 -6.83 -7.29
CA PRO A 193 -19.52 -6.50 -8.02
C PRO A 193 -19.26 -7.52 -9.14
N THR A 194 -18.83 -7.04 -10.31
CA THR A 194 -18.43 -7.86 -11.46
C THR A 194 -17.23 -8.75 -11.14
N ALA A 195 -16.31 -8.24 -10.31
CA ALA A 195 -15.15 -8.98 -9.83
C ALA A 195 -14.67 -8.44 -8.48
N ILE A 196 -13.97 -9.28 -7.72
CA ILE A 196 -13.31 -8.88 -6.47
C ILE A 196 -11.81 -9.15 -6.62
N LYS A 197 -11.01 -8.08 -6.54
CA LYS A 197 -9.55 -8.14 -6.44
C LYS A 197 -9.12 -7.39 -5.18
N GLY A 198 -8.16 -6.47 -5.27
CA GLY A 198 -7.80 -5.60 -4.14
C GLY A 198 -8.97 -4.74 -3.66
N TRP A 199 -9.96 -4.49 -4.52
CA TRP A 199 -11.22 -3.81 -4.24
C TRP A 199 -12.37 -4.48 -5.01
N ARG A 200 -13.60 -4.05 -4.76
CA ARG A 200 -14.80 -4.47 -5.50
C ARG A 200 -14.89 -3.70 -6.82
N ILE A 201 -15.00 -4.42 -7.93
CA ILE A 201 -15.02 -3.85 -9.28
C ILE A 201 -16.45 -3.83 -9.81
N TYR A 202 -16.89 -2.69 -10.32
CA TYR A 202 -18.26 -2.46 -10.79
C TYR A 202 -18.29 -2.14 -12.29
N GLY A 203 -19.34 -2.58 -12.99
CA GLY A 203 -19.48 -2.42 -14.44
C GLY A 203 -18.39 -3.17 -15.24
N ASN A 204 -17.89 -2.56 -16.32
CA ASN A 204 -16.79 -3.12 -17.12
C ASN A 204 -15.53 -3.31 -16.26
N PRO A 205 -15.02 -4.54 -16.09
CA PRO A 205 -13.91 -4.81 -15.19
C PRO A 205 -12.54 -4.43 -15.78
N GLN A 206 -12.42 -4.28 -17.10
CA GLN A 206 -11.13 -4.17 -17.78
C GLN A 206 -10.27 -2.99 -17.28
N PRO A 207 -10.78 -1.74 -17.16
CA PRO A 207 -9.97 -0.62 -16.68
C PRO A 207 -9.45 -0.84 -15.25
N SER A 208 -10.28 -1.43 -14.38
CA SER A 208 -9.91 -1.71 -12.98
C SER A 208 -8.86 -2.82 -12.88
N LEU A 209 -8.96 -3.83 -13.76
CA LEU A 209 -7.98 -4.91 -13.83
C LEU A 209 -6.62 -4.42 -14.33
N GLU A 210 -6.58 -3.46 -15.26
CA GLU A 210 -5.34 -2.82 -15.72
C GLU A 210 -4.65 -2.03 -14.60
N VAL A 211 -5.41 -1.21 -13.87
CA VAL A 211 -4.92 -0.50 -12.68
C VAL A 211 -4.36 -1.50 -11.66
N TYR A 212 -5.10 -2.56 -11.34
CA TYR A 212 -4.66 -3.59 -10.40
C TYR A 212 -3.36 -4.28 -10.86
N LYS A 213 -3.27 -4.66 -12.15
CA LYS A 213 -2.09 -5.29 -12.74
C LYS A 213 -0.87 -4.36 -12.65
N SER A 214 -1.03 -3.07 -12.90
CA SER A 214 0.04 -2.08 -12.81
C SER A 214 0.65 -2.01 -11.40
N TYR A 215 -0.19 -1.97 -10.35
CA TYR A 215 0.26 -1.96 -8.96
C TYR A 215 1.00 -3.26 -8.60
N LYS A 216 0.46 -4.41 -8.99
CA LYS A 216 1.12 -5.70 -8.76
C LYS A 216 2.44 -5.83 -9.50
N LYS A 217 2.56 -5.26 -10.71
CA LYS A 217 3.82 -5.23 -11.48
C LYS A 217 4.92 -4.49 -10.73
N ILE A 218 4.62 -3.29 -10.20
CA ILE A 218 5.59 -2.52 -9.42
C ILE A 218 5.96 -3.19 -8.10
N GLN A 219 5.00 -3.79 -7.39
CA GLN A 219 5.29 -4.57 -6.19
C GLN A 219 6.22 -5.75 -6.46
N ARG A 220 6.02 -6.48 -7.57
CA ARG A 220 6.92 -7.57 -7.98
C ARG A 220 8.31 -7.04 -8.32
N LYS A 221 8.39 -5.93 -9.06
CA LYS A 221 9.67 -5.28 -9.38
C LYS A 221 10.44 -4.90 -8.12
N ALA A 222 9.77 -4.35 -7.11
CA ALA A 222 10.40 -4.01 -5.83
C ALA A 222 11.05 -5.24 -5.17
N ILE A 223 10.36 -6.38 -5.17
CA ILE A 223 10.90 -7.65 -4.63
C ILE A 223 12.12 -8.12 -5.41
N GLU A 224 12.08 -8.08 -6.74
CA GLU A 224 13.25 -8.47 -7.56
C GLU A 224 14.45 -7.54 -7.31
N LEU A 225 14.23 -6.24 -7.18
CA LEU A 225 15.29 -5.28 -6.85
C LEU A 225 15.89 -5.57 -5.48
N ILE A 226 15.06 -5.74 -4.44
CA ILE A 226 15.53 -6.03 -3.07
C ILE A 226 16.34 -7.33 -3.00
N LYS A 227 16.13 -8.30 -3.89
CA LYS A 227 16.93 -9.53 -3.95
C LYS A 227 18.33 -9.30 -4.52
N LEU A 228 18.48 -8.30 -5.39
CA LEU A 228 19.67 -8.12 -6.23
C LEU A 228 20.52 -6.91 -5.82
N THR A 229 19.94 -5.93 -5.13
CA THR A 229 20.59 -4.65 -4.82
C THR A 229 20.44 -4.29 -3.34
N SER A 230 21.10 -3.21 -2.91
CA SER A 230 20.78 -2.58 -1.62
C SER A 230 19.34 -2.01 -1.63
N ILE A 231 18.78 -1.75 -0.45
CA ILE A 231 17.46 -1.09 -0.34
C ILE A 231 17.48 0.28 -1.03
N ASP A 232 18.54 1.06 -0.84
CA ASP A 232 18.61 2.42 -1.38
C ASP A 232 18.68 2.40 -2.91
N GLN A 233 19.45 1.48 -3.51
CA GLN A 233 19.46 1.25 -4.96
C GLN A 233 18.09 0.80 -5.49
N ALA A 234 17.37 -0.03 -4.73
CA ALA A 234 16.02 -0.46 -5.10
C ALA A 234 15.03 0.72 -5.07
N ILE A 235 15.12 1.59 -4.07
CA ILE A 235 14.33 2.83 -3.95
C ILE A 235 14.60 3.75 -5.14
N ASP A 236 15.87 4.02 -5.45
CA ASP A 236 16.27 4.87 -6.57
C ASP A 236 15.72 4.34 -7.91
N THR A 237 15.81 3.02 -8.10
CA THR A 237 15.31 2.38 -9.32
C THR A 237 13.78 2.48 -9.42
N LEU A 238 13.05 2.34 -8.31
CA LEU A 238 11.59 2.50 -8.28
C LEU A 238 11.19 3.95 -8.58
N ASN A 239 11.89 4.93 -8.03
CA ASN A 239 11.66 6.35 -8.29
C ASN A 239 11.88 6.72 -9.77
N ARG A 240 12.84 6.08 -10.44
CA ARG A 240 13.08 6.26 -11.89
C ARG A 240 12.11 5.49 -12.77
N THR A 241 11.35 4.55 -12.20
CA THR A 241 10.31 3.81 -12.92
C THR A 241 9.09 4.71 -13.12
N LYS A 242 9.25 5.83 -13.83
CA LYS A 242 8.12 6.57 -14.38
C LYS A 242 7.54 5.70 -15.48
N ILE A 243 6.36 5.13 -15.23
CA ILE A 243 5.58 4.54 -16.32
C ILE A 243 5.04 5.74 -17.10
N SER A 244 5.38 5.81 -18.39
CA SER A 244 4.73 6.70 -19.35
C SER A 244 3.22 6.63 -19.14
N ALA A 245 2.65 7.77 -18.74
CA ALA A 245 1.20 7.93 -18.63
C ALA A 245 0.56 7.77 -20.01
#